data_AF-B1I2K9-F1
#
_entry.id   AF-B1I2K9-F1
#
_cell.length_a   1.000
_cell.length_b   1.000
_cell.length_c   1.000
_cell.angle_alpha   90.00
_cell.angle_beta   90.00
_cell.angle_gamma   90.00
#
_symmetry.space_group_name_H-M   'P 1'
#
loop_
_entity.id
_entity.type
_entity.pdbx_description
1 polymer ?
#
loop_
_entity_poly.entity_id
_entity_poly.type
_entity_poly.pdbx_seq_one_letter_code
_entity_poly.pdbx_strand_id
1 'polypeptide(L)'
;MRRSLWILALALILAFALVLPAAAQPTVTVDGQALAFDVPPAVEQGRTLVPLRAIFEALGADVAWDAATQTVTGTKGATTVRLTIGSRTAFVSGQAVTLDVPGKIMGGRTLVPLRFVGESLGAEVVYDSGRITIRSGDAAPAPSAPTAGAKVHFIDIGQSDAIYIEKLAAASFPF
;
A
#
# COMPACT_ATOMS: atom_id res chain seq x y z
N MET A 1 -33.79 19.50 -49.27
CA MET A 1 -33.65 20.16 -47.96
C MET A 1 -34.17 19.31 -46.78
N ARG A 2 -35.28 18.56 -46.90
CA ARG A 2 -35.87 17.83 -45.76
C ARG A 2 -35.10 16.57 -45.31
N ARG A 3 -34.26 15.96 -46.18
CA ARG A 3 -33.51 14.72 -45.89
C ARG A 3 -32.16 14.97 -45.18
N SER A 4 -31.53 16.12 -45.40
CA SER A 4 -30.27 16.49 -44.72
C SER A 4 -30.48 16.85 -43.25
N LEU A 5 -31.68 17.32 -42.88
CA LEU A 5 -32.06 17.59 -41.49
C LEU A 5 -32.11 16.31 -40.63
N TRP A 6 -32.50 15.17 -41.20
CA TRP A 6 -32.49 13.88 -40.49
C TRP A 6 -31.09 13.31 -40.31
N ILE A 7 -30.21 13.50 -41.30
CA ILE A 7 -28.81 13.05 -41.22
C ILE A 7 -28.02 13.88 -40.19
N LEU A 8 -28.29 15.19 -40.11
CA LEU A 8 -27.71 16.06 -39.07
C LEU A 8 -28.26 15.74 -37.66
N ALA A 9 -29.54 15.42 -37.53
CA ALA A 9 -30.12 15.00 -36.25
C ALA A 9 -29.57 13.64 -35.78
N LEU A 10 -29.36 12.69 -36.69
CA LEU A 10 -28.77 11.38 -36.38
C LEU A 10 -27.29 11.51 -35.98
N ALA A 11 -26.52 12.38 -36.64
CA ALA A 11 -25.13 12.66 -36.29
C ALA A 11 -24.98 13.34 -34.92
N LEU A 12 -25.93 14.20 -34.54
CA LEU A 12 -25.94 14.85 -33.23
C LEU A 12 -26.29 13.85 -32.09
N ILE A 13 -27.19 12.90 -32.35
CA ILE A 13 -27.53 11.82 -31.40
C ILE A 13 -26.35 10.84 -31.24
N LEU A 14 -25.60 10.56 -32.31
CA LEU A 14 -24.40 9.71 -32.25
C LEU A 14 -23.24 10.41 -31.51
N ALA A 15 -23.14 11.75 -31.59
CA ALA A 15 -22.15 12.53 -30.84
C ALA A 15 -22.49 12.66 -29.35
N PHE A 16 -23.77 12.56 -28.96
CA PHE A 16 -24.21 12.64 -27.57
C PHE A 16 -24.15 11.30 -26.81
N ALA A 17 -24.08 10.17 -27.53
CA ALA A 17 -24.11 8.83 -26.93
C ALA A 17 -22.73 8.23 -26.59
N LEU A 18 -21.61 8.91 -26.91
CA LEU A 18 -20.27 8.38 -26.63
C LEU A 18 -19.74 8.88 -25.28
N VAL A 19 -20.40 8.47 -24.20
CA VAL A 19 -19.81 8.55 -22.85
C VAL A 19 -19.04 7.25 -22.63
N LEU A 20 -17.73 7.27 -22.88
CA LEU A 20 -16.87 6.14 -22.50
C LEU A 20 -16.83 6.05 -20.98
N PRO A 21 -17.07 4.87 -20.37
CA PRO A 21 -16.87 4.71 -18.94
C PRO A 21 -15.40 4.96 -18.63
N ALA A 22 -15.13 5.92 -17.74
CA ALA A 22 -13.80 6.11 -17.19
C ALA A 22 -13.41 4.81 -16.47
N ALA A 23 -12.29 4.20 -16.88
CA ALA A 23 -11.76 3.03 -16.20
C ALA A 23 -11.55 3.38 -14.72
N ALA A 24 -12.22 2.66 -13.82
CA ALA A 24 -12.08 2.86 -12.38
C ALA A 24 -10.61 2.66 -12.00
N GLN A 25 -9.95 3.74 -11.57
CA GLN A 25 -8.56 3.65 -11.14
C GLN A 25 -8.51 2.95 -9.77
N PRO A 26 -7.60 1.99 -9.57
CA PRO A 26 -7.47 1.31 -8.29
C PRO A 26 -7.07 2.33 -7.22
N THR A 27 -7.92 2.49 -6.22
CA THR A 27 -7.64 3.36 -5.08
C THR A 27 -6.73 2.60 -4.12
N VAL A 28 -5.58 3.20 -3.78
CA VAL A 28 -4.63 2.63 -2.82
C VAL A 28 -4.75 3.40 -1.51
N THR A 29 -4.97 2.68 -0.43
CA THR A 29 -4.92 3.21 0.94
C THR A 29 -3.73 2.60 1.68
N VAL A 30 -3.01 3.41 2.45
CA VAL A 30 -1.95 2.99 3.36
C VAL A 30 -2.42 3.32 4.77
N ASP A 31 -2.57 2.32 5.64
CA ASP A 31 -3.02 2.48 7.04
C ASP A 31 -4.30 3.31 7.20
N GLY A 32 -5.23 3.18 6.25
CA GLY A 32 -6.50 3.91 6.23
C GLY A 32 -6.44 5.31 5.59
N GLN A 33 -5.25 5.80 5.22
CA GLN A 33 -5.08 7.04 4.47
C GLN A 33 -5.05 6.76 2.97
N ALA A 34 -5.87 7.48 2.20
CA ALA A 34 -5.84 7.41 0.75
C ALA A 34 -4.58 8.09 0.21
N LEU A 35 -3.81 7.36 -0.58
CA LEU A 35 -2.57 7.87 -1.15
C LEU A 35 -2.85 8.46 -2.54
N ALA A 36 -2.56 9.74 -2.72
CA ALA A 36 -2.59 10.38 -4.03
C ALA A 36 -1.31 10.05 -4.79
N PHE A 37 -1.43 9.72 -6.07
CA PHE A 37 -0.29 9.46 -6.93
C PHE A 37 -0.21 10.48 -8.06
N ASP A 38 0.98 11.04 -8.28
CA ASP A 38 1.24 11.88 -9.47
C ASP A 38 1.13 11.07 -10.77
N VAL A 39 1.48 9.78 -10.71
CA VAL A 39 1.35 8.82 -11.81
C VAL A 39 0.40 7.72 -11.36
N PRO A 40 -0.70 7.47 -12.09
CA PRO A 40 -1.67 6.47 -11.67
C PRO A 40 -1.06 5.07 -11.66
N PRO A 41 -1.49 4.19 -10.76
CA PRO A 41 -1.14 2.77 -10.83
C PRO A 41 -1.55 2.19 -12.18
N ALA A 42 -0.73 1.28 -12.71
CA ALA A 42 -0.97 0.62 -13.99
C ALA A 42 -1.16 -0.89 -13.76
N VAL A 43 -2.07 -1.52 -14.51
CA VAL A 43 -2.20 -2.98 -14.49
C VAL A 43 -1.52 -3.55 -15.72
N GLU A 44 -0.55 -4.43 -15.51
CA GLU A 44 0.19 -5.08 -16.59
C GLU A 44 0.37 -6.56 -16.29
N GLN A 45 0.08 -7.41 -17.28
CA GLN A 45 0.17 -8.87 -17.15
C GLN A 45 -0.59 -9.41 -15.92
N GLY A 46 -1.72 -8.78 -15.56
CA GLY A 46 -2.50 -9.14 -14.36
C GLY A 46 -1.78 -8.82 -13.04
N ARG A 47 -0.87 -7.85 -13.04
CA ARG A 47 -0.20 -7.32 -11.84
C ARG A 47 -0.39 -5.82 -11.76
N THR A 48 -0.72 -5.32 -10.58
CA THR A 48 -0.80 -3.88 -10.34
C THR A 48 0.60 -3.35 -10.04
N LEU A 49 1.05 -2.43 -10.88
CA LEU A 49 2.26 -1.66 -10.76
C LEU A 49 1.92 -0.33 -10.10
N VAL A 50 2.62 -0.01 -9.02
CA VAL A 50 2.41 1.21 -8.25
C VAL A 50 3.68 2.05 -8.22
N PRO A 51 3.59 3.40 -8.14
CA PRO A 51 4.75 4.24 -7.93
C PRO A 51 5.47 3.85 -6.63
N LEU A 52 6.68 3.31 -6.75
CA LEU A 52 7.42 2.77 -5.61
C LEU A 52 7.65 3.85 -4.55
N ARG A 53 8.10 5.03 -4.98
CA ARG A 53 8.43 6.16 -4.09
C ARG A 53 7.27 6.51 -3.17
N ALA A 54 6.08 6.71 -3.73
CA ALA A 54 4.92 7.15 -2.97
C ALA A 54 4.56 6.13 -1.86
N ILE A 55 4.60 4.83 -2.17
CA ILE A 55 4.26 3.79 -1.20
C ILE A 55 5.34 3.69 -0.11
N PHE A 56 6.62 3.74 -0.49
CA PHE A 56 7.73 3.69 0.46
C PHE A 56 7.71 4.89 1.41
N GLU A 57 7.54 6.11 0.88
CA GLU A 57 7.45 7.34 1.68
C GLU A 57 6.22 7.30 2.61
N ALA A 58 5.07 6.81 2.12
CA ALA A 58 3.87 6.62 2.95
C ALA A 58 4.08 5.58 4.08
N LEU A 59 4.96 4.61 3.88
CA LEU A 59 5.34 3.60 4.87
C LEU A 59 6.52 4.04 5.77
N GLY A 60 6.97 5.31 5.64
CA GLY A 60 8.05 5.88 6.43
C GLY A 60 9.46 5.47 5.99
N ALA A 61 9.63 5.06 4.74
CA ALA A 61 10.92 4.70 4.16
C ALA A 61 11.52 5.85 3.32
N ASP A 62 12.83 6.02 3.39
CA ASP A 62 13.58 6.94 2.54
C ASP A 62 13.86 6.30 1.18
N VAL A 63 13.74 7.08 0.09
CA VAL A 63 13.92 6.57 -1.28
C VAL A 63 14.94 7.39 -2.06
N ALA A 64 16.09 6.76 -2.32
CA ALA A 64 17.15 7.26 -3.18
C ALA A 64 17.05 6.70 -4.60
N TRP A 65 17.39 7.54 -5.58
CA TRP A 65 17.46 7.17 -6.99
C TRP A 65 18.86 7.42 -7.52
N ASP A 66 19.45 6.40 -8.13
CA ASP A 66 20.69 6.51 -8.88
C ASP A 66 20.39 6.46 -10.38
N ALA A 67 20.58 7.60 -11.04
CA ALA A 67 20.35 7.73 -12.48
C ALA A 67 21.42 7.04 -13.34
N ALA A 68 22.64 6.89 -12.85
CA ALA A 68 23.74 6.28 -13.60
C ALA A 68 23.54 4.77 -13.74
N THR A 69 23.06 4.13 -12.69
CA THR A 69 22.79 2.69 -12.66
C THR A 69 21.32 2.33 -12.82
N GLN A 70 20.44 3.34 -12.95
CA GLN A 70 18.99 3.18 -12.97
C GLN A 70 18.49 2.33 -11.79
N THR A 71 19.00 2.63 -10.60
CA THR A 71 18.71 1.85 -9.39
C THR A 71 17.94 2.69 -8.37
N VAL A 72 16.82 2.15 -7.91
CA VAL A 72 16.09 2.65 -6.75
C VAL A 72 16.61 1.95 -5.51
N THR A 73 16.94 2.72 -4.48
CA THR A 73 17.25 2.20 -3.14
C THR A 73 16.25 2.79 -2.14
N GLY A 74 15.46 1.94 -1.51
CA GLY A 74 14.55 2.30 -0.42
C GLY A 74 15.10 1.80 0.92
N THR A 75 15.09 2.62 1.95
CA THR A 75 15.63 2.28 3.27
C THR A 75 14.60 2.57 4.35
N LYS A 76 14.28 1.59 5.19
CA LYS A 76 13.39 1.72 6.35
C LYS A 76 14.01 1.03 7.55
N GLY A 77 14.55 1.79 8.49
CA GLY A 77 15.26 1.24 9.65
C GLY A 77 16.43 0.34 9.22
N ALA A 78 16.37 -0.96 9.55
CA ALA A 78 17.37 -1.96 9.15
C ALA A 78 17.11 -2.59 7.77
N THR A 79 15.95 -2.35 7.16
CA THR A 79 15.57 -2.96 5.89
C THR A 79 15.99 -2.09 4.72
N THR A 80 16.78 -2.64 3.79
CA THR A 80 17.22 -1.95 2.58
C THR A 80 16.74 -2.69 1.34
N VAL A 81 15.98 -2.02 0.48
CA VAL A 81 15.45 -2.56 -0.77
C VAL A 81 16.19 -1.92 -1.94
N ARG A 82 16.85 -2.72 -2.77
CA ARG A 82 17.55 -2.26 -3.97
C ARG A 82 16.95 -2.90 -5.22
N LEU A 83 16.47 -2.06 -6.13
CA LEU A 83 15.82 -2.48 -7.37
C LEU A 83 16.43 -1.75 -8.56
N THR A 84 16.88 -2.51 -9.55
CA THR A 84 17.37 -1.97 -10.82
C THR A 84 16.26 -2.02 -11.85
N ILE A 85 16.03 -0.93 -12.58
CA ILE A 85 15.00 -0.86 -13.62
C ILE A 85 15.27 -1.91 -14.70
N GLY A 86 14.21 -2.56 -15.18
CA GLY A 86 14.29 -3.63 -16.18
C GLY A 86 14.75 -4.98 -15.62
N SER A 87 15.31 -5.03 -14.41
CA SER A 87 15.67 -6.28 -13.74
C SER A 87 14.44 -6.96 -13.14
N ARG A 88 14.38 -8.28 -13.26
CA ARG A 88 13.44 -9.14 -12.52
C ARG A 88 13.98 -9.55 -11.16
N THR A 89 15.19 -9.13 -10.80
CA THR A 89 15.81 -9.41 -9.52
C THR A 89 15.99 -8.10 -8.76
N ALA A 90 15.43 -8.04 -7.56
CA ALA A 90 15.71 -7.00 -6.58
C ALA A 90 16.36 -7.62 -5.35
N PHE A 91 16.89 -6.79 -4.47
CA PHE A 91 17.52 -7.21 -3.23
C PHE A 91 16.78 -6.60 -2.05
N VAL A 92 16.37 -7.41 -1.07
CA VAL A 92 15.77 -6.96 0.19
C VAL A 92 16.69 -7.40 1.31
N SER A 93 17.27 -6.45 2.04
CA SER A 93 18.26 -6.68 3.10
C SER A 93 19.40 -7.61 2.67
N GLY A 94 19.84 -7.50 1.41
CA GLY A 94 20.89 -8.33 0.82
C GLY A 94 20.42 -9.67 0.23
N GLN A 95 19.18 -10.09 0.45
CA GLN A 95 18.61 -11.30 -0.16
C GLN A 95 18.00 -11.01 -1.53
N ALA A 96 18.31 -11.84 -2.52
CA ALA A 96 17.75 -11.71 -3.86
C ALA A 96 16.29 -12.18 -3.90
N VAL A 97 15.40 -11.30 -4.36
CA VAL A 97 13.96 -11.55 -4.53
C VAL A 97 13.61 -11.39 -6.01
N THR A 98 12.87 -12.35 -6.56
CA THR A 98 12.44 -12.32 -7.96
C THR A 98 11.08 -11.64 -8.08
N LEU A 99 10.97 -10.69 -9.01
CA LEU A 99 9.73 -10.01 -9.34
C LEU A 99 8.96 -10.75 -10.45
N ASP A 100 7.64 -10.75 -10.32
CA ASP A 100 6.71 -11.24 -11.36
C ASP A 100 6.78 -10.41 -12.64
N VAL A 101 6.98 -9.11 -12.51
CA VAL A 101 7.10 -8.15 -13.62
C VAL A 101 8.26 -7.22 -13.27
N PRO A 102 9.20 -6.98 -14.20
CA PRO A 102 10.32 -6.07 -13.95
C PRO A 102 9.81 -4.66 -13.66
N GLY A 103 10.53 -3.96 -12.76
CA GLY A 103 10.27 -2.55 -12.50
C GLY A 103 10.50 -1.72 -13.75
N LYS A 104 9.66 -0.71 -13.98
CA LYS A 104 9.69 0.12 -15.19
C LYS A 104 9.50 1.58 -14.85
N ILE A 105 9.93 2.46 -15.74
CA ILE A 105 9.67 3.89 -15.63
C ILE A 105 8.50 4.23 -16.55
N MET A 106 7.42 4.79 -15.99
CA MET A 106 6.33 5.40 -16.78
C MET A 106 5.99 6.76 -16.18
N GLY A 107 5.78 7.76 -17.05
CA GLY A 107 5.50 9.13 -16.59
C GLY A 107 6.58 9.73 -15.69
N GLY A 108 7.85 9.30 -15.86
CA GLY A 108 8.96 9.74 -15.01
C GLY A 108 8.98 9.14 -13.61
N ARG A 109 8.12 8.16 -13.31
CA ARG A 109 8.07 7.47 -12.02
C ARG A 109 8.42 5.99 -12.19
N THR A 110 9.14 5.44 -11.22
CA THR A 110 9.40 4.00 -11.15
C THR A 110 8.18 3.28 -10.63
N LEU A 111 7.59 2.41 -11.46
CA LEU A 111 6.51 1.53 -11.06
C LEU A 111 7.01 0.10 -10.86
N VAL A 112 6.54 -0.52 -9.79
CA VAL A 112 6.95 -1.84 -9.34
C VAL A 112 5.72 -2.63 -8.91
N PRO A 113 5.70 -3.97 -9.06
CA PRO A 113 4.60 -4.79 -8.56
C PRO A 113 4.31 -4.50 -7.09
N LEU A 114 3.05 -4.19 -6.79
CA LEU A 114 2.65 -3.82 -5.44
C LEU A 114 2.97 -4.92 -4.41
N ARG A 115 2.84 -6.19 -4.79
CA ARG A 115 3.17 -7.32 -3.92
C ARG A 115 4.61 -7.26 -3.42
N PHE A 116 5.55 -6.96 -4.32
CA PHE A 116 6.96 -6.83 -3.97
C PHE A 116 7.17 -5.71 -2.95
N VAL A 117 6.50 -4.56 -3.13
CA VAL A 117 6.59 -3.43 -2.20
C VAL A 117 6.11 -3.84 -0.79
N GLY A 118 4.94 -4.50 -0.72
CA GLY A 118 4.40 -5.03 0.53
C GLY A 118 5.35 -6.00 1.23
N GLU A 119 5.77 -7.05 0.53
CA GLU A 119 6.68 -8.08 1.06
C GLU A 119 8.03 -7.48 1.49
N SER A 120 8.58 -6.53 0.71
CA SER A 120 9.89 -5.95 0.97
C SER A 120 9.96 -5.12 2.25
N LEU A 121 8.83 -4.55 2.69
CA LEU A 121 8.71 -3.71 3.88
C LEU A 121 7.92 -4.39 5.01
N GLY A 122 7.58 -5.68 4.85
CA GLY A 122 6.76 -6.43 5.81
C GLY A 122 5.31 -5.92 5.92
N ALA A 123 4.84 -5.17 4.92
CA ALA A 123 3.47 -4.66 4.87
C ALA A 123 2.50 -5.69 4.26
N GLU A 124 1.32 -5.83 4.85
CA GLU A 124 0.25 -6.66 4.32
C GLU A 124 -0.48 -5.92 3.20
N VAL A 125 -0.65 -6.58 2.05
CA VAL A 125 -1.39 -6.02 0.91
C VAL A 125 -2.67 -6.81 0.70
N VAL A 126 -3.81 -6.14 0.89
CA VAL A 126 -5.15 -6.70 0.70
C VAL A 126 -5.77 -6.08 -0.55
N TYR A 127 -6.23 -6.94 -1.45
CA TYR A 127 -7.03 -6.54 -2.61
C TYR A 127 -8.50 -6.87 -2.36
N ASP A 128 -9.37 -5.86 -2.37
CA ASP A 128 -10.82 -6.05 -2.21
C ASP A 128 -11.58 -5.24 -3.27
N SER A 129 -12.26 -5.92 -4.19
CA SER A 129 -13.22 -5.32 -5.13
C SER A 129 -12.76 -4.05 -5.87
N GLY A 130 -11.47 -3.97 -6.24
CA GLY A 130 -10.86 -2.80 -6.92
C GLY A 130 -10.21 -1.77 -5.99
N ARG A 131 -10.32 -1.96 -4.67
CA ARG A 131 -9.57 -1.23 -3.64
C ARG A 131 -8.34 -2.02 -3.23
N ILE A 132 -7.24 -1.30 -3.07
CA ILE A 132 -5.97 -1.83 -2.61
C ILE A 132 -5.72 -1.23 -1.23
N THR A 133 -5.59 -2.07 -0.21
CA THR A 133 -5.26 -1.65 1.14
C THR A 133 -3.88 -2.19 1.51
N ILE A 134 -2.99 -1.31 1.91
CA ILE A 134 -1.66 -1.62 2.42
C ILE A 134 -1.68 -1.35 3.91
N ARG A 135 -1.33 -2.34 4.71
CA ARG A 135 -1.18 -2.22 6.16
C ARG A 135 0.29 -2.33 6.49
N SER A 136 0.87 -1.31 7.11
CA SER A 136 2.25 -1.38 7.56
C SER A 136 2.39 -2.49 8.62
N GLY A 137 3.37 -3.37 8.47
CA GLY A 137 3.62 -4.46 9.42
C GLY A 137 4.02 -4.00 10.82
N ASP A 138 4.30 -2.71 10.99
CA ASP A 138 4.57 -2.06 12.28
C ASP A 138 3.29 -1.62 13.00
N ALA A 139 2.13 -1.69 12.34
CA ALA A 139 0.84 -1.31 12.89
C ALA A 139 -0.24 -2.33 12.49
N ALA A 140 -0.33 -3.41 13.27
CA ALA A 140 -1.66 -3.61 13.81
C ALA A 140 -1.92 -2.40 14.74
N PRO A 141 -2.98 -1.59 14.56
CA PRO A 141 -3.81 -1.41 15.72
C PRO A 141 -4.30 -2.83 16.03
N ALA A 142 -3.57 -3.54 16.90
CA ALA A 142 -4.27 -4.50 17.73
C ALA A 142 -5.52 -3.74 18.22
N PRO A 143 -6.74 -4.26 18.05
CA PRO A 143 -7.94 -3.60 18.57
C PRO A 143 -7.58 -3.21 19.99
N SER A 144 -7.49 -1.90 20.25
CA SER A 144 -6.77 -1.31 21.37
C SER A 144 -6.93 -2.17 22.60
N ALA A 145 -5.96 -3.06 22.84
CA ALA A 145 -5.89 -3.78 24.07
C ALA A 145 -5.41 -2.72 25.06
N PRO A 146 -6.20 -2.38 26.08
CA PRO A 146 -5.73 -1.42 27.07
C PRO A 146 -4.40 -1.93 27.63
N THR A 147 -3.30 -1.23 27.34
CA THR A 147 -2.04 -1.36 28.07
C THR A 147 -2.24 -0.74 29.45
N ALA A 148 -3.04 -1.42 30.26
CA ALA A 148 -2.97 -1.41 31.69
C ALA A 148 -2.88 -2.88 32.07
N GLY A 149 -1.66 -3.41 32.16
CA GLY A 149 -1.45 -4.72 32.75
C GLY A 149 -2.05 -4.66 34.14
N ALA A 150 -3.19 -5.30 34.33
CA ALA A 150 -3.84 -5.36 35.62
C ALA A 150 -3.68 -6.78 36.15
N LYS A 151 -3.01 -6.95 37.29
CA LYS A 151 -2.96 -8.25 37.96
C LYS A 151 -4.30 -8.48 38.62
N VAL A 152 -4.98 -9.53 38.17
CA VAL A 152 -6.27 -9.94 38.72
C VAL A 152 -6.01 -11.05 39.74
N HIS A 153 -6.31 -10.78 41.01
CA HIS A 153 -6.26 -11.78 42.06
C HIS A 153 -7.67 -12.33 42.27
N PHE A 154 -7.84 -13.62 41.98
CA PHE A 154 -9.03 -14.37 42.35
C PHE A 154 -8.82 -14.90 43.76
N ILE A 155 -9.66 -14.45 44.69
CA ILE A 155 -9.61 -14.86 46.08
C ILE A 155 -10.89 -15.65 46.34
N ASP A 156 -10.73 -16.95 46.59
CA ASP A 156 -11.81 -17.82 47.03
C ASP A 156 -12.12 -17.50 48.49
N ILE A 157 -13.27 -16.86 48.73
CA ILE A 157 -13.79 -16.57 50.08
C ILE A 157 -15.15 -17.26 50.25
N GLY A 158 -15.16 -18.59 50.17
CA GLY A 158 -16.32 -19.42 50.46
C GLY A 158 -17.45 -19.27 49.43
N GLN A 159 -18.68 -18.96 49.87
CA GLN A 159 -19.89 -18.96 49.01
C GLN A 159 -20.01 -17.72 48.08
N SER A 160 -18.96 -16.92 47.94
CA SER A 160 -18.94 -15.76 47.04
C SER A 160 -17.53 -15.48 46.53
N ASP A 161 -17.38 -15.24 45.23
CA ASP A 161 -16.11 -14.88 44.60
C ASP A 161 -15.84 -13.37 44.70
N ALA A 162 -14.63 -12.97 45.08
CA ALA A 162 -14.17 -11.58 45.01
C ALA A 162 -12.97 -11.44 44.07
N ILE A 163 -12.96 -10.32 43.33
CA ILE A 163 -11.93 -9.99 42.34
C ILE A 163 -11.24 -8.68 42.76
N TYR A 164 -9.91 -8.74 42.93
CA TYR A 164 -9.07 -7.55 43.13
C TYR A 164 -8.21 -7.29 41.89
N ILE A 165 -8.18 -6.04 41.42
CA ILE A 165 -7.48 -5.63 40.20
C ILE A 165 -6.42 -4.57 40.54
N GLU A 166 -5.15 -4.93 40.47
CA GLU A 166 -4.02 -4.00 40.67
C GLU A 166 -3.53 -3.44 39.33
N LYS A 167 -3.52 -2.12 39.16
CA LYS A 167 -3.03 -1.45 37.94
C LYS A 167 -1.50 -1.32 37.97
N LEU A 168 -0.77 -2.03 37.11
CA LEU A 168 0.69 -1.82 36.99
C LEU A 168 1.00 -0.52 36.23
N ALA A 169 1.86 0.32 36.82
CA ALA A 169 2.45 1.46 36.15
C ALA A 169 3.56 1.01 35.18
N ALA A 170 3.62 1.63 34.00
CA ALA A 170 4.65 1.36 33.00
C ALA A 170 6.04 1.74 33.53
N ALA A 171 6.98 0.79 33.51
CA ALA A 171 8.36 1.04 33.88
C ALA A 171 9.05 1.89 32.79
N SER A 172 9.51 3.08 33.17
CA SER A 172 10.42 3.90 32.35
C SER A 172 11.79 3.22 32.28
N PHE A 173 12.22 2.79 31.09
CA PHE A 173 13.60 2.35 30.85
C PHE A 173 14.45 3.55 30.43
N PRO A 174 15.61 3.81 31.07
CA PRO A 174 16.53 4.85 30.62
C PRO A 174 17.41 4.34 29.48
N PHE A 175 17.63 5.18 28.47
CA PHE A 175 18.85 5.19 27.67
C PHE A 175 19.49 6.57 27.81
#